data_AF-A0A5C7JXU2-F1
#
_entry.id   AF-A0A5C7JXU2-F1
#
_cell.length_a   1.000
_cell.length_b   1.000
_cell.length_c   1.000
_cell.angle_alpha   90.00
_cell.angle_beta   90.00
_cell.angle_gamma   90.00
#
_symmetry.space_group_name_H-M   'P 1'
#
loop_
_entity.id
_entity.type
_entity.pdbx_description
1 polymer ?
#
loop_
_entity_poly.entity_id
_entity_poly.type
_entity_poly.pdbx_seq_one_letter_code
_entity_poly.pdbx_strand_id
1 'polypeptide(L)'
;MTEIVESNTENSLSNNLEQQKTESYFTQEQVNAIVRRAKEEEKKLAATQPEHFMEKYGLKNHYASNAGQAPNDLESLKKQVVDDVKRSFLQEQEEQRNYQLNQAVHSHLKDLASKLEASKDKYADYDSVVGSQLHNLKLYPNVATLANLSIDNPADVMVELLRDGVMLDSLERTSHTNFPLLERKIKEISEAVKQNQQLEKSKQHRPPLSQMRPSNNGPVLGQKKDIDFYKKYF
;
A
#
# COMPACT_ATOMS: atom_id res chain seq x y z
N MET A 1 7.09 -48.29 -72.63
CA MET A 1 7.55 -49.38 -71.75
C MET A 1 7.77 -48.74 -70.39
N THR A 2 6.71 -48.75 -69.56
CA THR A 2 6.56 -49.61 -68.35
C THR A 2 7.43 -49.09 -67.20
N GLU A 3 7.02 -48.97 -65.93
CA GLU A 3 5.77 -48.99 -65.15
C GLU A 3 6.22 -48.81 -63.66
N ILE A 4 5.30 -48.46 -62.73
CA ILE A 4 5.37 -48.66 -61.25
C ILE A 4 6.30 -47.67 -60.47
N VAL A 5 5.86 -46.72 -59.62
CA VAL A 5 4.96 -46.65 -58.42
C VAL A 5 5.64 -47.13 -57.11
N GLU A 6 5.36 -46.40 -56.00
CA GLU A 6 5.55 -46.72 -54.55
C GLU A 6 6.84 -46.20 -53.88
N SER A 7 6.81 -45.04 -53.19
CA SER A 7 6.35 -44.78 -51.81
C SER A 7 7.36 -45.18 -50.71
N ASN A 8 7.92 -44.16 -50.04
CA ASN A 8 8.48 -44.22 -48.69
C ASN A 8 8.11 -42.88 -48.01
N THR A 9 6.94 -42.76 -47.40
CA THR A 9 6.68 -42.91 -45.94
C THR A 9 7.73 -42.28 -45.01
N GLU A 10 7.22 -41.28 -44.27
CA GLU A 10 7.49 -41.03 -42.86
C GLU A 10 8.85 -40.44 -42.48
N ASN A 11 9.01 -39.15 -42.75
CA ASN A 11 9.84 -38.31 -41.89
C ASN A 11 8.96 -37.74 -40.78
N SER A 12 9.14 -38.33 -39.60
CA SER A 12 8.52 -38.08 -38.31
C SER A 12 8.21 -36.62 -38.01
N LEU A 13 6.89 -36.35 -37.92
CA LEU A 13 6.30 -35.26 -37.15
C LEU A 13 6.71 -35.39 -35.68
N SER A 14 7.72 -34.64 -35.28
CA SER A 14 8.02 -34.34 -33.89
C SER A 14 8.12 -32.83 -33.77
N ASN A 15 6.98 -32.17 -33.66
CA ASN A 15 6.90 -30.88 -33.00
C ASN A 15 5.63 -30.86 -32.15
N ASN A 16 5.92 -31.06 -30.86
CA ASN A 16 5.04 -31.01 -29.71
C ASN A 16 3.96 -29.93 -29.86
N LEU A 17 2.72 -30.38 -29.77
CA LEU A 17 1.59 -29.55 -29.39
C LEU A 17 1.93 -28.92 -28.03
N GLU A 18 2.37 -27.67 -28.03
CA GLU A 18 2.26 -26.78 -26.89
C GLU A 18 0.78 -26.66 -26.55
N GLN A 19 0.31 -27.53 -25.66
CA GLN A 19 -0.85 -27.26 -24.82
C GLN A 19 -0.52 -26.03 -23.99
N GLN A 20 -0.80 -24.86 -24.56
CA GLN A 20 -1.03 -23.64 -23.80
C GLN A 20 -2.20 -23.94 -22.85
N LYS A 21 -1.85 -24.36 -21.63
CA LYS A 21 -2.69 -24.14 -20.46
C LYS A 21 -2.82 -22.63 -20.32
N THR A 22 -3.85 -22.08 -20.94
CA THR A 22 -4.35 -20.76 -20.57
C THR A 22 -4.88 -20.91 -19.15
N GLU A 23 -4.08 -20.46 -18.18
CA GLU A 23 -4.54 -20.25 -16.82
C GLU A 23 -5.65 -19.20 -16.89
N SER A 24 -6.89 -19.68 -17.00
CA SER A 24 -8.08 -18.84 -17.00
C SER A 24 -8.25 -18.30 -15.59
N TYR A 25 -7.91 -17.02 -15.39
CA TYR A 25 -8.17 -16.32 -14.14
C TYR A 25 -9.68 -16.28 -13.92
N PHE A 26 -10.15 -17.03 -12.92
CA PHE A 26 -11.57 -17.00 -12.52
C PHE A 26 -11.96 -15.58 -12.11
N THR A 27 -13.12 -15.13 -12.58
CA THR A 27 -13.68 -13.86 -12.12
C THR A 27 -14.05 -13.96 -10.64
N GLN A 28 -14.10 -12.84 -9.92
CA GLN A 28 -14.44 -12.84 -8.50
C GLN A 28 -15.81 -13.47 -8.22
N GLU A 29 -16.75 -13.36 -9.15
CA GLU A 29 -18.05 -14.00 -9.09
C GLU A 29 -17.97 -15.54 -9.28
N GLN A 30 -17.11 -16.01 -10.18
CA GLN A 30 -16.84 -17.44 -10.36
C GLN A 30 -16.15 -18.04 -9.14
N VAL A 31 -15.19 -17.32 -8.54
CA VAL A 31 -14.56 -17.71 -7.27
C VAL A 31 -15.62 -17.82 -6.17
N ASN A 32 -16.49 -16.82 -6.04
CA ASN A 32 -17.58 -16.84 -5.07
C ASN A 32 -18.55 -18.01 -5.29
N ALA A 33 -18.86 -18.35 -6.54
CA ALA A 33 -19.72 -19.48 -6.88
C ALA A 33 -19.07 -20.83 -6.56
N ILE A 34 -17.78 -21.00 -6.84
CA ILE A 34 -17.00 -22.19 -6.51
C ILE A 34 -16.93 -22.38 -4.99
N VAL A 35 -16.62 -21.32 -4.25
CA VAL A 35 -16.57 -21.35 -2.78
C VAL A 35 -17.94 -21.71 -2.20
N ARG A 36 -19.02 -21.14 -2.75
CA ARG A 36 -20.38 -21.43 -2.28
C ARG A 36 -20.78 -22.88 -2.54
N ARG A 37 -20.45 -23.44 -3.71
CA ARG A 37 -20.68 -24.85 -4.03
C ARG A 37 -19.87 -25.78 -3.14
N ALA A 38 -18.58 -25.50 -2.95
CA ALA A 38 -17.70 -26.28 -2.07
C ALA A 38 -18.23 -26.30 -0.62
N LYS A 39 -18.73 -25.15 -0.14
CA LYS A 39 -19.30 -25.00 1.20
C LYS A 39 -20.60 -25.78 1.39
N GLU A 40 -21.44 -25.86 0.35
CA GLU A 40 -22.66 -26.67 0.37
C GLU A 40 -22.35 -28.18 0.34
N GLU A 41 -21.36 -28.60 -0.44
CA GLU A 41 -20.91 -29.99 -0.47
C GLU A 41 -20.29 -30.40 0.87
N GLU A 42 -19.46 -29.54 1.47
CA GLU A 42 -18.86 -29.79 2.77
C GLU A 42 -19.91 -29.87 3.90
N LYS A 43 -20.93 -29.02 3.86
CA LYS A 43 -22.07 -29.11 4.79
C LYS A 43 -22.84 -30.41 4.64
N LYS A 44 -23.00 -30.91 3.40
CA LYS A 44 -23.62 -32.22 3.13
C LYS A 44 -22.75 -33.39 3.58
N LEU A 45 -21.44 -33.30 3.39
CA LEU A 45 -20.47 -34.30 3.86
C LEU A 45 -20.38 -34.32 5.40
N ALA A 46 -20.40 -33.16 6.06
CA ALA A 46 -20.44 -33.09 7.53
C ALA A 46 -21.72 -33.72 8.11
N ALA A 47 -22.85 -33.61 7.40
CA ALA A 47 -24.11 -34.21 7.82
C ALA A 47 -24.21 -35.72 7.55
N THR A 48 -23.50 -36.23 6.53
CA THR A 48 -23.59 -37.64 6.11
C THR A 48 -22.40 -38.50 6.56
N GLN A 49 -21.22 -37.92 6.73
CA GLN A 49 -19.96 -38.59 7.08
C GLN A 49 -19.16 -37.76 8.09
N PRO A 50 -19.58 -37.73 9.37
CA PRO A 50 -18.89 -36.98 10.41
C PRO A 50 -17.43 -37.45 10.61
N GLU A 51 -17.10 -38.72 10.34
CA GLU A 51 -15.73 -39.23 10.42
C GLU A 51 -14.79 -38.57 9.40
N HIS A 52 -15.25 -38.35 8.17
CA HIS A 52 -14.47 -37.73 7.10
C HIS A 52 -14.20 -36.25 7.39
N PHE A 53 -15.13 -35.60 8.08
CA PHE A 53 -14.99 -34.25 8.61
C PHE A 53 -13.97 -34.21 9.75
N MET A 54 -14.04 -35.14 10.72
CA MET A 54 -13.06 -35.24 11.80
C MET A 54 -11.62 -35.48 11.31
N GLU A 55 -11.46 -36.22 10.21
CA GLU A 55 -10.15 -36.48 9.59
C GLU A 55 -9.60 -35.25 8.85
N LYS A 56 -10.43 -34.54 8.08
CA LYS A 56 -10.03 -33.33 7.33
C LYS A 56 -9.53 -32.21 8.25
N TYR A 57 -10.11 -32.07 9.43
CA TYR A 57 -9.76 -31.03 10.41
C TYR A 57 -8.82 -31.51 11.52
N GLY A 58 -8.22 -32.70 11.41
CA GLY A 58 -7.20 -33.17 12.35
C GLY A 58 -7.68 -33.47 13.77
N LEU A 59 -9.00 -33.61 13.98
CA LEU A 59 -9.63 -33.85 15.29
C LEU A 59 -9.41 -35.27 15.85
N LYS A 60 -8.83 -36.19 15.06
CA LYS A 60 -8.49 -37.56 15.49
C LYS A 60 -7.53 -37.60 16.69
N ASN A 61 -6.65 -36.60 16.84
CA ASN A 61 -5.62 -36.62 17.88
C ASN A 61 -6.09 -36.21 19.28
N HIS A 62 -7.32 -35.70 19.45
CA HIS A 62 -7.86 -35.37 20.78
C HIS A 62 -8.53 -36.56 21.50
N TYR A 63 -8.62 -37.73 20.86
CA TYR A 63 -9.29 -38.91 21.42
C TYR A 63 -8.34 -39.98 21.98
N ALA A 64 -7.02 -39.84 21.78
CA ALA A 64 -6.06 -40.88 22.16
C ALA A 64 -5.40 -40.72 23.55
N SER A 65 -5.63 -39.61 24.26
CA SER A 65 -4.89 -39.30 25.51
C SER A 65 -5.68 -39.39 26.82
N ASN A 66 -6.99 -39.67 26.81
CA ASN A 66 -7.79 -39.81 28.04
C ASN A 66 -8.61 -41.11 28.05
N ALA A 67 -7.91 -42.24 28.04
CA ALA A 67 -8.48 -43.55 28.39
C ALA A 67 -8.57 -43.68 29.91
N GLY A 68 -9.55 -43.01 30.52
CA GLY A 68 -9.67 -43.01 31.98
C GLY A 68 -10.97 -42.47 32.55
N GLN A 69 -12.05 -42.37 31.78
CA GLN A 69 -13.42 -42.18 32.30
C GLN A 69 -14.41 -42.41 31.15
N ALA A 70 -15.37 -43.32 31.36
CA ALA A 70 -16.43 -43.58 30.40
C ALA A 70 -17.27 -42.30 30.18
N PRO A 71 -17.46 -41.84 28.93
CA PRO A 71 -18.32 -40.70 28.65
C PRO A 71 -19.76 -41.20 28.58
N ASN A 72 -20.51 -41.08 29.67
CA ASN A 72 -21.93 -41.42 29.68
C ASN A 72 -22.84 -40.31 29.12
N ASP A 73 -22.29 -39.29 28.47
CA ASP A 73 -23.11 -38.24 27.87
C ASP A 73 -22.69 -37.95 26.43
N LEU A 74 -23.26 -38.74 25.50
CA LEU A 74 -23.09 -38.57 24.06
C LEU A 74 -23.49 -37.14 23.62
N GLU A 75 -24.39 -36.47 24.33
CA GLU A 75 -24.74 -35.08 24.05
C GLU A 75 -23.63 -34.10 24.39
N SER A 76 -22.92 -34.29 25.51
CA SER A 76 -21.83 -33.40 25.88
C SER A 76 -20.68 -33.47 24.87
N LEU A 77 -20.40 -34.67 24.36
CA LEU A 77 -19.40 -34.88 23.31
C LEU A 77 -19.83 -34.22 21.99
N LYS A 78 -21.09 -34.41 21.57
CA LYS A 78 -21.62 -33.75 20.36
C LYS A 78 -21.55 -32.23 20.47
N LYS A 79 -21.91 -31.68 21.63
CA LYS A 79 -21.85 -30.25 21.89
C LYS A 79 -20.42 -29.72 21.80
N GLN A 80 -19.46 -30.41 22.39
CA GLN A 80 -18.05 -30.04 22.31
C GLN A 80 -17.54 -30.04 20.87
N VAL A 81 -17.86 -31.07 20.08
CA VAL A 81 -17.49 -31.13 18.66
C VAL A 81 -18.12 -29.98 17.87
N VAL A 82 -19.41 -29.67 18.10
CA VAL A 82 -20.07 -28.54 17.45
C VAL A 82 -19.42 -27.20 17.81
N ASP A 83 -19.06 -27.01 19.08
CA ASP A 83 -18.38 -25.80 19.56
C ASP A 83 -16.98 -25.64 18.95
N ASP A 84 -16.21 -26.73 18.86
CA ASP A 84 -14.87 -26.73 18.24
C ASP A 84 -14.96 -26.42 16.74
N VAL A 85 -15.90 -27.04 16.01
CA VAL A 85 -16.13 -26.77 14.59
C VAL A 85 -16.54 -25.32 14.36
N LYS A 86 -17.42 -24.77 15.21
CA LYS A 86 -17.82 -23.37 15.15
C LYS A 86 -16.62 -22.44 15.37
N ARG A 87 -15.75 -22.77 16.32
CA ARG A 87 -14.53 -22.00 16.61
C ARG A 87 -13.56 -22.04 15.43
N SER A 88 -13.28 -23.22 14.88
CA SER A 88 -12.41 -23.37 13.69
C SER A 88 -12.96 -22.60 12.49
N PHE A 89 -14.27 -22.66 12.26
CA PHE A 89 -14.91 -21.93 11.17
C PHE A 89 -14.81 -20.40 11.35
N LEU A 90 -14.99 -19.89 12.57
CA LEU A 90 -14.83 -18.46 12.86
C LEU A 90 -13.37 -18.02 12.67
N GLN A 91 -12.42 -18.82 13.12
CA GLN A 91 -11.00 -18.54 12.93
C GLN A 91 -10.62 -18.50 11.45
N GLU A 92 -11.05 -19.47 10.66
CA GLU A 92 -10.80 -19.49 9.21
C GLU A 92 -11.41 -18.26 8.52
N GLN A 93 -12.62 -17.86 8.92
CA GLN A 93 -13.26 -16.65 8.40
C GLN A 93 -12.45 -15.38 8.75
N GLU A 94 -11.92 -15.27 9.96
CA GLU A 94 -11.07 -14.16 10.37
C GLU A 94 -9.74 -14.14 9.61
N GLU A 95 -9.10 -15.30 9.43
CA GLU A 95 -7.88 -15.44 8.65
C GLU A 95 -8.10 -15.04 7.18
N GLN A 96 -9.20 -15.46 6.57
CA GLN A 96 -9.57 -15.05 5.21
C GLN A 96 -9.81 -13.54 5.12
N ARG A 97 -10.46 -12.93 6.12
CA ARG A 97 -10.67 -11.48 6.17
C ARG A 97 -9.33 -10.74 6.31
N ASN A 98 -8.46 -11.19 7.20
CA ASN A 98 -7.15 -10.60 7.42
C ASN A 98 -6.27 -10.73 6.18
N TYR A 99 -6.35 -11.86 5.48
CA TYR A 99 -5.65 -12.06 4.22
C TYR A 99 -6.10 -11.06 3.15
N GLN A 100 -7.41 -10.87 2.97
CA GLN A 100 -7.95 -9.88 2.04
C GLN A 100 -7.54 -8.44 2.40
N LEU A 101 -7.61 -8.10 3.69
CA LEU A 101 -7.17 -6.79 4.19
C LEU A 101 -5.69 -6.54 3.87
N ASN A 102 -4.83 -7.53 4.15
CA ASN A 102 -3.40 -7.44 3.87
C ASN A 102 -3.12 -7.30 2.38
N GLN A 103 -3.87 -7.99 1.50
CA GLN A 103 -3.75 -7.79 0.05
C GLN A 103 -4.12 -6.37 -0.38
N ALA A 104 -5.20 -5.82 0.17
CA ALA A 104 -5.62 -4.45 -0.13
C ALA A 104 -4.56 -3.43 0.32
N VAL A 105 -3.97 -3.59 1.51
CA VAL A 105 -2.87 -2.74 1.96
C VAL A 105 -1.69 -2.81 0.99
N HIS A 106 -1.29 -4.01 0.56
CA HIS A 106 -0.20 -4.17 -0.41
C HIS A 106 -0.48 -3.49 -1.76
N SER A 107 -1.72 -3.55 -2.25
CA SER A 107 -2.08 -2.87 -3.50
C SER A 107 -2.04 -1.35 -3.36
N HIS A 108 -2.50 -0.80 -2.23
CA HIS A 108 -2.40 0.63 -1.93
C HIS A 108 -0.95 1.10 -1.78
N LEU A 109 -0.08 0.33 -1.13
CA LEU A 109 1.34 0.65 -1.03
C LEU A 109 2.04 0.66 -2.40
N LYS A 110 1.66 -0.28 -3.29
CA LYS A 110 2.20 -0.33 -4.65
C LYS A 110 1.76 0.86 -5.50
N ASP A 111 0.50 1.26 -5.40
CA ASP A 111 -0.02 2.46 -6.05
C ASP A 111 0.70 3.72 -5.56
N LEU A 112 0.88 3.85 -4.24
CA LEU A 112 1.63 4.95 -3.65
C LEU A 112 3.09 4.99 -4.11
N ALA A 113 3.78 3.85 -4.15
CA ALA A 113 5.15 3.77 -4.66
C ALA A 113 5.24 4.24 -6.13
N SER A 114 4.22 3.93 -6.93
CA SER A 114 4.16 4.38 -8.33
C SER A 114 3.95 5.89 -8.44
N LYS A 115 3.11 6.48 -7.56
CA LYS A 115 2.92 7.94 -7.47
C LYS A 115 4.18 8.66 -6.97
N LEU A 116 4.92 8.05 -6.06
CA LEU A 116 6.22 8.56 -5.59
C LEU A 116 7.22 8.60 -6.75
N GLU A 117 7.34 7.51 -7.50
CA GLU A 117 8.25 7.45 -8.65
C GLU A 117 7.91 8.50 -9.72
N ALA A 118 6.62 8.72 -9.97
CA ALA A 118 6.16 9.79 -10.87
C ALA A 118 6.47 11.22 -10.36
N SER A 119 6.79 11.37 -9.06
CA SER A 119 7.16 12.66 -8.46
C SER A 119 8.68 12.90 -8.42
N LYS A 120 9.49 11.96 -8.94
CA LYS A 120 10.95 12.02 -8.91
C LYS A 120 11.51 13.36 -9.42
N ASP A 121 11.01 13.84 -10.56
CA ASP A 121 11.50 15.08 -11.17
C ASP A 121 11.14 16.35 -10.39
N LYS A 122 10.22 16.27 -9.41
CA LYS A 122 9.80 17.43 -8.60
C LYS A 122 10.78 17.74 -7.48
N TYR A 123 11.56 16.75 -7.02
CA TYR A 123 12.40 16.87 -5.83
C TYR A 123 13.85 16.52 -6.15
N ALA A 124 14.75 17.49 -6.02
CA ALA A 124 16.16 17.30 -6.33
C ALA A 124 16.85 16.26 -5.41
N ASP A 125 16.32 16.08 -4.21
CA ASP A 125 16.78 15.14 -3.18
C ASP A 125 15.97 13.81 -3.18
N TYR A 126 15.14 13.57 -4.20
CA TYR A 126 14.27 12.38 -4.27
C TYR A 126 15.02 11.07 -4.06
N ASP A 127 16.12 10.86 -4.80
CA ASP A 127 16.88 9.61 -4.73
C ASP A 127 17.52 9.41 -3.35
N SER A 128 17.85 10.50 -2.64
CA SER A 128 18.39 10.43 -1.28
C SER A 128 17.32 10.09 -0.26
N VAL A 129 16.13 10.70 -0.37
CA VAL A 129 15.04 10.53 0.59
C VAL A 129 14.25 9.26 0.29
N VAL A 130 13.62 9.21 -0.87
CA VAL A 130 12.73 8.11 -1.26
C VAL A 130 13.55 6.91 -1.69
N GLY A 131 14.60 7.08 -2.49
CA GLY A 131 15.41 5.96 -2.99
C GLY A 131 16.02 5.11 -1.86
N SER A 132 16.45 5.76 -0.76
CA SER A 132 16.99 5.04 0.40
C SER A 132 15.91 4.49 1.34
N GLN A 133 14.72 5.08 1.39
CA GLN A 133 13.69 4.75 2.39
C GLN A 133 12.41 4.12 1.81
N LEU A 134 12.32 3.88 0.50
CA LEU A 134 11.12 3.31 -0.14
C LEU A 134 10.73 1.96 0.47
N HIS A 135 11.70 1.16 0.90
CA HIS A 135 11.44 -0.11 1.58
C HIS A 135 10.75 0.07 2.94
N ASN A 136 10.89 1.23 3.57
CA ASN A 136 10.26 1.56 4.85
C ASN A 136 8.76 1.85 4.72
N LEU A 137 8.21 2.03 3.51
CA LEU A 137 6.75 2.15 3.32
C LEU A 137 5.98 0.96 3.92
N LYS A 138 6.59 -0.23 3.93
CA LYS A 138 6.02 -1.43 4.56
C LYS A 138 5.98 -1.36 6.09
N LEU A 139 6.84 -0.53 6.69
CA LEU A 139 6.88 -0.31 8.14
C LEU A 139 5.81 0.69 8.61
N TYR A 140 5.28 1.50 7.68
CA TYR A 140 4.28 2.53 7.95
C TYR A 140 2.98 2.31 7.16
N PRO A 141 2.34 1.12 7.25
CA PRO A 141 1.21 0.78 6.39
C PRO A 141 -0.01 1.66 6.65
N ASN A 142 -0.24 2.10 7.89
CA ASN A 142 -1.43 2.89 8.21
C ASN A 142 -1.32 4.31 7.66
N VAL A 143 -0.19 4.98 7.90
CA VAL A 143 0.07 6.33 7.37
C VAL A 143 0.07 6.31 5.84
N ALA A 144 0.78 5.35 5.23
CA ALA A 144 0.89 5.25 3.78
C ALA A 144 -0.45 4.96 3.09
N THR A 145 -1.23 4.01 3.62
CA THR A 145 -2.55 3.68 3.07
C THR A 145 -3.51 4.85 3.22
N LEU A 146 -3.51 5.52 4.38
CA LEU A 146 -4.39 6.65 4.63
C LEU A 146 -4.03 7.86 3.75
N ALA A 147 -2.74 8.19 3.62
CA ALA A 147 -2.29 9.22 2.71
C ALA A 147 -2.76 8.92 1.26
N ASN A 148 -2.60 7.69 0.80
CA ASN A 148 -2.99 7.34 -0.57
C ASN A 148 -4.51 7.45 -0.83
N LEU A 149 -5.34 7.24 0.19
CA LEU A 149 -6.81 7.22 0.06
C LEU A 149 -7.48 8.56 0.37
N SER A 150 -6.93 9.34 1.30
CA SER A 150 -7.65 10.49 1.90
C SER A 150 -7.21 11.85 1.37
N ILE A 151 -6.08 11.93 0.65
CA ILE A 151 -5.56 13.18 0.10
C ILE A 151 -5.21 13.03 -1.38
N ASP A 152 -5.22 14.15 -2.08
CA ASP A 152 -4.99 14.30 -3.53
C ASP A 152 -3.50 14.43 -3.91
N ASN A 153 -2.63 14.77 -2.95
CA ASN A 153 -1.18 14.88 -3.14
C ASN A 153 -0.38 13.86 -2.28
N PRO A 154 -0.69 12.56 -2.35
CA PRO A 154 -0.11 11.56 -1.45
C PRO A 154 1.41 11.42 -1.61
N ALA A 155 1.93 11.50 -2.84
CA ALA A 155 3.37 11.42 -3.10
C ALA A 155 4.13 12.57 -2.44
N ASP A 156 3.63 13.79 -2.58
CA ASP A 156 4.28 14.99 -2.06
C ASP A 156 4.31 14.99 -0.52
N VAL A 157 3.21 14.56 0.11
CA VAL A 157 3.16 14.39 1.57
C VAL A 157 4.11 13.30 2.04
N MET A 158 4.16 12.17 1.35
CA MET A 158 5.04 11.06 1.76
C MET A 158 6.52 11.40 1.58
N VAL A 159 6.91 12.16 0.56
CA VAL A 159 8.29 12.66 0.43
C VAL A 159 8.65 13.52 1.65
N GLU A 160 7.76 14.44 2.05
CA GLU A 160 8.01 15.31 3.20
C GLU A 160 8.08 14.52 4.52
N LEU A 161 7.20 13.53 4.69
CA LEU A 161 7.24 12.65 5.86
C LEU A 161 8.48 11.74 5.89
N LEU A 162 9.00 11.33 4.73
CA LEU A 162 10.25 10.57 4.66
C LEU A 162 11.46 11.45 4.99
N ARG A 163 11.43 12.74 4.61
CA ARG A 163 12.42 13.72 5.08
C ARG A 163 12.40 13.86 6.60
N ASP A 164 11.21 13.92 7.18
CA ASP A 164 11.01 13.96 8.64
C ASP A 164 10.58 12.59 9.19
N GLY A 165 11.52 11.65 9.21
CA GLY A 165 11.30 10.31 9.74
C GLY A 165 10.77 10.27 11.19
N VAL A 166 11.04 11.30 12.00
CA VAL A 166 10.52 11.40 13.37
C VAL A 166 9.02 11.68 13.36
N MET A 167 8.57 12.58 12.48
CA MET A 167 7.15 12.86 12.31
C MET A 167 6.40 11.64 11.77
N LEU A 168 6.97 10.95 10.77
CA LEU A 168 6.40 9.71 10.23
C LEU A 168 6.21 8.64 11.32
N ASP A 169 7.25 8.39 12.12
CA ASP A 169 7.20 7.49 13.26
C ASP A 169 6.12 7.89 14.28
N SER A 170 5.98 9.19 14.56
CA SER A 170 4.96 9.69 15.48
C SER A 170 3.55 9.50 14.94
N LEU A 171 3.35 9.66 13.64
CA LEU A 171 2.05 9.46 13.00
C LEU A 171 1.66 7.97 12.99
N GLU A 172 2.61 7.07 12.73
CA GLU A 172 2.33 5.63 12.80
C GLU A 172 1.99 5.20 14.22
N ARG A 173 2.69 5.70 15.25
CA ARG A 173 2.30 5.46 16.65
C ARG A 173 0.91 6.03 16.98
N THR A 174 0.57 7.19 16.40
CA THR A 174 -0.76 7.78 16.56
C THR A 174 -1.84 6.92 15.88
N SER A 175 -1.53 6.25 14.78
CA SER A 175 -2.46 5.36 14.06
C SER A 175 -3.02 4.24 14.94
N HIS A 176 -2.20 3.71 15.86
CA HIS A 176 -2.58 2.64 16.77
C HIS A 176 -3.44 3.10 17.95
N THR A 177 -3.46 4.41 18.26
CA THR A 177 -4.13 4.95 19.46
C THR A 177 -5.29 5.89 19.15
N ASN A 178 -5.17 6.72 18.11
CA ASN A 178 -6.18 7.70 17.73
C ASN A 178 -6.18 7.94 16.21
N PHE A 179 -6.94 7.10 15.50
CA PHE A 179 -7.06 7.17 14.04
C PHE A 179 -7.69 8.49 13.53
N PRO A 180 -8.76 9.06 14.14
CA PRO A 180 -9.30 10.35 13.71
C PRO A 180 -8.29 11.50 13.80
N LEU A 181 -7.39 11.48 14.80
CA LEU A 181 -6.33 12.47 14.92
C LEU A 181 -5.31 12.33 13.79
N LEU A 182 -4.95 11.10 13.42
CA LEU A 182 -4.07 10.84 12.28
C LEU A 182 -4.65 11.42 10.98
N GLU A 183 -5.94 11.17 10.71
CA GLU A 183 -6.60 11.67 9.50
C GLU A 183 -6.53 13.21 9.40
N ARG A 184 -6.81 13.91 10.50
CA ARG A 184 -6.70 15.38 10.54
C ARG A 184 -5.27 15.83 10.28
N LYS A 185 -4.28 15.22 10.96
CA LYS A 185 -2.87 15.58 10.77
C LYS A 185 -2.39 15.36 9.34
N ILE A 186 -2.75 14.25 8.70
CA ILE A 186 -2.37 14.01 7.30
C ILE A 186 -2.97 15.06 6.37
N LYS A 187 -4.23 15.48 6.61
CA LYS A 187 -4.86 16.57 5.83
C LYS A 187 -4.16 17.92 6.06
N GLU A 188 -3.83 18.26 7.29
CA GLU A 188 -3.08 19.49 7.62
C GLU A 188 -1.72 19.51 6.92
N ILE A 189 -0.99 18.39 6.92
CA ILE A 189 0.30 18.28 6.22
C ILE A 189 0.11 18.40 4.72
N SER A 190 -0.93 17.77 4.15
CA SER A 190 -1.28 17.90 2.74
C SER A 190 -1.48 19.36 2.32
N GLU A 191 -2.24 20.11 3.10
CA GLU A 191 -2.49 21.54 2.85
C GLU A 191 -1.21 22.37 2.98
N ALA A 192 -0.40 22.13 4.02
CA ALA A 192 0.87 22.82 4.23
C ALA A 192 1.86 22.57 3.08
N VAL A 193 1.97 21.34 2.60
CA VAL A 193 2.84 20.99 1.46
C VAL A 193 2.38 21.70 0.19
N LYS A 194 1.07 21.75 -0.09
CA LYS A 194 0.54 22.50 -1.24
C LYS A 194 0.85 23.99 -1.13
N GLN A 195 0.65 24.57 0.05
CA GLN A 195 0.93 25.99 0.28
C GLN A 195 2.41 26.29 0.04
N ASN A 196 3.32 25.45 0.55
CA ASN A 196 4.75 25.60 0.33
C ASN A 196 5.12 25.52 -1.16
N GLN A 197 4.55 24.55 -1.90
CA GLN A 197 4.76 24.44 -3.35
C GLN A 197 4.24 25.66 -4.12
N GLN A 198 3.11 26.23 -3.73
CA GLN A 198 2.58 27.46 -4.34
C GLN A 198 3.48 28.67 -4.08
N LEU A 199 4.02 28.77 -2.86
CA LEU A 199 4.96 29.83 -2.49
C LEU A 199 6.26 29.74 -3.30
N GLU A 200 6.83 28.55 -3.48
CA GLU A 200 8.03 28.36 -4.31
C GLU A 200 7.81 28.76 -5.77
N LYS A 201 6.66 28.41 -6.35
CA LYS A 201 6.29 28.87 -7.71
C LYS A 201 6.22 30.40 -7.81
N SER A 202 5.70 31.06 -6.77
CA SER A 202 5.59 32.54 -6.75
C SER A 202 6.94 33.25 -6.59
N LYS A 203 7.94 32.63 -5.95
CA LYS A 203 9.29 33.20 -5.80
C LYS A 203 10.01 33.34 -7.14
N GLN A 204 9.79 32.41 -8.07
CA GLN A 204 10.43 32.42 -9.40
C GLN A 204 9.93 33.56 -10.32
N HIS A 205 8.85 34.26 -9.96
CA HIS A 205 8.20 35.28 -10.80
C HIS A 205 8.44 36.72 -10.33
N ARG A 206 9.40 36.97 -9.43
CA ARG A 206 9.87 38.34 -9.21
C ARG A 206 10.87 38.67 -10.32
N PRO A 207 10.51 39.49 -11.34
CA PRO A 207 11.53 40.00 -12.25
C PRO A 207 12.64 40.62 -11.41
N PRO A 208 13.93 40.44 -11.78
CA PRO A 208 15.03 41.04 -11.05
C PRO A 208 14.67 42.50 -10.85
N LEU A 209 14.71 42.94 -9.58
CA LEU A 209 14.29 44.28 -9.16
C LEU A 209 14.91 45.27 -10.14
N SER A 210 14.13 45.68 -11.15
CA SER A 210 14.62 46.49 -12.25
C SER A 210 15.18 47.72 -11.60
N GLN A 211 16.50 47.81 -11.65
CA GLN A 211 17.31 48.81 -10.98
C GLN A 211 16.53 50.10 -11.02
N MET A 212 16.15 50.61 -9.84
CA MET A 212 15.56 51.94 -9.73
C MET A 212 16.40 52.84 -10.62
N ARG A 213 15.83 53.29 -11.75
CA ARG A 213 16.49 54.25 -12.62
C ARG A 213 16.93 55.37 -11.68
N PRO A 214 18.23 55.70 -11.58
CA PRO A 214 18.63 56.86 -10.80
C PRO A 214 17.79 58.03 -11.30
N SER A 215 16.98 58.57 -10.40
CA SER A 215 16.11 59.69 -10.70
C SER A 215 16.98 60.77 -11.33
N ASN A 216 16.64 61.15 -12.56
CA ASN A 216 17.36 62.13 -13.33
C ASN A 216 17.00 63.54 -12.81
N ASN A 217 17.35 63.82 -11.55
CA ASN A 217 17.43 65.19 -11.04
C ASN A 217 18.82 65.71 -11.36
N GLY A 218 18.97 66.21 -12.59
CA GLY A 218 20.12 67.00 -13.03
C GLY A 218 20.28 68.29 -12.22
N PRO A 219 21.43 68.96 -12.37
CA PRO A 219 22.05 69.80 -11.34
C PRO A 219 21.46 71.20 -11.31
N VAL A 220 20.94 71.62 -10.15
CA VAL A 220 20.80 73.05 -9.87
C VAL A 220 22.03 73.47 -9.07
N LEU A 221 22.83 74.31 -9.73
CA LEU A 221 24.00 74.98 -9.19
C LEU A 221 23.74 75.52 -7.78
N GLY A 222 24.76 75.33 -6.93
CA GLY A 222 25.09 76.30 -5.90
C GLY A 222 24.56 75.97 -4.52
N GLN A 223 25.17 74.98 -3.86
CA GLN A 223 25.34 75.07 -2.41
C GLN A 223 26.78 74.77 -2.02
N LYS A 224 27.27 75.68 -1.19
CA LYS A 224 28.64 75.87 -0.74
C LYS A 224 29.08 74.63 0.03
N LYS A 225 30.37 74.29 -0.10
CA LYS A 225 31.02 73.31 0.77
C LYS A 225 31.04 73.91 2.19
N ASP A 226 30.33 73.29 3.12
CA ASP A 226 30.51 73.52 4.55
C ASP A 226 31.86 72.92 4.99
N ILE A 227 32.93 73.61 4.63
CA ILE A 227 34.26 73.47 5.25
C ILE A 227 34.53 74.83 5.88
N ASP A 228 33.90 75.13 7.01
CA ASP A 228 34.29 76.23 7.91
C ASP A 228 33.49 76.21 9.23
N PHE A 229 33.40 75.05 9.91
CA PHE A 229 32.74 74.97 11.22
C PHE A 229 33.67 74.86 12.43
N TYR A 230 35.00 74.90 12.26
CA TYR A 230 35.92 74.84 13.41
C TYR A 230 37.15 75.73 13.22
N LYS A 231 37.00 77.02 13.53
CA LYS A 231 38.10 77.91 13.97
C LYS A 231 37.60 79.26 14.51
N LYS A 232 36.75 79.23 15.54
CA LYS A 232 36.49 80.44 16.35
C LYS A 232 36.41 80.23 17.86
N TYR A 233 36.79 79.06 18.37
CA TYR A 233 37.08 78.90 19.79
C TYR A 233 38.27 77.94 19.89
N PHE A 234 39.30 78.39 20.62
CA PHE A 234 40.69 77.89 20.71
C PHE A 234 41.67 78.51 19.71
#